data_AF-A0A9D2K8X4-F1
#
_entry.id   AF-A0A9D2K8X4-F1
#
_cell.length_a   1.000
_cell.length_b   1.000
_cell.length_c   1.000
_cell.angle_alpha   90.00
_cell.angle_beta   90.00
_cell.angle_gamma   90.00
#
_symmetry.space_group_name_H-M   'P 1'
#
loop_
_entity.id
_entity.type
_entity.pdbx_description
1 polymer ?
#
loop_
_entity_poly.entity_id
_entity_poly.type
_entity_poly.pdbx_seq_one_letter_code
_entity_poly.pdbx_strand_id
1 'polypeptide(L)'
;MQEKPSLIKSTGCFEKKFPFFVSRDFIDGYVSLHQHDFVEIEYTVSGRGTERINGVSHTLTPGNLTVLFPWDCHDLQAGAGENLCFLKLNLDMELFLVETSPLYRMREIPFEKPSRLPCIQVPQEKRERMLGIFEELEQEFEEDGRYREDLFFAKATEILVAYGRQLTVSESRSKRERVWDVVEYIHQNFGKDVTCSETAARFGLDSAVVDRMLLEHTGMSFDELLADTRIRNACARLIYHTVSIGQIARETGFVSEDSFSKIFKRYKGMSPANYRKKYKARQENLFSPEELDGRVLYYIHRHYGEDISLTQVAREFHYNENYLSQVIKNQTGQTFSELLNEIRVFHAAAVLLTTDHSVTRVGFDAGFQSSETFLRVFKKHYGCSPSAWREKESAHRL
;
A
#
# COMPACT_ATOMS: atom_id res chain seq x y z
N MET A 1 7.65 4.90 -37.39
CA MET A 1 6.57 4.78 -36.39
C MET A 1 7.17 4.05 -35.20
N GLN A 2 7.33 4.70 -34.05
CA GLN A 2 7.61 3.98 -32.81
C GLN A 2 6.45 3.03 -32.52
N GLU A 3 6.77 1.80 -32.16
CA GLU A 3 5.77 0.79 -31.78
C GLU A 3 5.08 1.27 -30.50
N LYS A 4 3.75 1.35 -30.49
CA LYS A 4 3.00 1.80 -29.32
C LYS A 4 3.04 0.70 -28.26
N PRO A 5 3.38 1.00 -26.99
CA PRO A 5 3.39 -0.02 -25.94
C PRO A 5 2.01 -0.63 -25.77
N SER A 6 1.94 -1.97 -25.78
CA SER A 6 0.74 -2.68 -25.36
C SER A 6 0.57 -2.57 -23.83
N LEU A 7 -0.66 -2.63 -23.33
CA LEU A 7 -0.94 -2.59 -21.89
C LEU A 7 -1.36 -3.98 -21.41
N ILE A 8 -0.54 -4.57 -20.55
CA ILE A 8 -0.87 -5.78 -19.80
C ILE A 8 -1.61 -5.37 -18.52
N LYS A 9 -2.78 -5.98 -18.29
CA LYS A 9 -3.67 -5.62 -17.19
C LYS A 9 -3.69 -6.66 -16.08
N SER A 10 -3.57 -6.19 -14.86
CA SER A 10 -3.79 -6.85 -13.57
C SER A 10 -5.00 -7.77 -13.54
N THR A 11 -6.07 -7.44 -14.27
CA THR A 11 -7.30 -8.25 -14.35
C THR A 11 -7.09 -9.69 -14.85
N GLY A 12 -5.95 -9.97 -15.50
CA GLY A 12 -5.53 -11.31 -15.92
C GLY A 12 -4.37 -11.90 -15.11
N CYS A 13 -3.72 -11.12 -14.25
CA CYS A 13 -2.54 -11.53 -13.48
C CYS A 13 -2.89 -11.86 -12.02
N PHE A 14 -3.70 -11.04 -11.36
CA PHE A 14 -4.07 -11.30 -9.97
C PHE A 14 -5.37 -12.10 -9.91
N GLU A 15 -5.30 -13.27 -9.25
CA GLU A 15 -6.50 -13.91 -8.75
C GLU A 15 -7.20 -12.92 -7.81
N LYS A 16 -8.53 -12.89 -7.81
CA LYS A 16 -9.33 -11.71 -7.38
C LYS A 16 -9.26 -11.30 -5.90
N LYS A 17 -8.27 -11.80 -5.15
CA LYS A 17 -8.04 -11.60 -3.73
C LYS A 17 -6.58 -11.74 -3.29
N PHE A 18 -5.68 -12.14 -4.19
CA PHE A 18 -4.28 -12.34 -3.85
C PHE A 18 -3.48 -11.30 -4.63
N PRO A 19 -2.93 -10.26 -3.96
CA PRO A 19 -2.35 -9.09 -4.63
C PRO A 19 -0.93 -9.37 -5.16
N PHE A 20 -0.60 -10.65 -5.33
CA PHE A 20 0.67 -11.14 -5.81
C PHE A 20 0.43 -12.16 -6.93
N PHE A 21 1.37 -12.25 -7.85
CA PHE A 21 1.41 -13.31 -8.85
C PHE A 21 2.87 -13.66 -9.10
N VAL A 22 3.17 -14.95 -9.11
CA VAL A 22 4.54 -15.45 -9.33
C VAL A 22 4.55 -16.26 -10.61
N SER A 23 5.58 -16.05 -11.43
CA SER A 23 5.82 -16.89 -12.59
C SER A 23 7.29 -17.13 -12.82
N ARG A 24 7.57 -18.22 -13.51
CA ARG A 24 8.88 -18.51 -14.09
C ARG A 24 8.74 -18.51 -15.60
N ASP A 25 9.43 -17.56 -16.22
CA ASP A 25 9.31 -17.30 -17.64
C ASP A 25 10.61 -17.67 -18.35
N PHE A 26 10.47 -18.21 -19.56
CA PHE A 26 11.58 -18.55 -20.45
C PHE A 26 11.45 -17.76 -21.75
N ILE A 27 12.48 -17.01 -22.12
CA ILE A 27 12.47 -16.11 -23.28
C ILE A 27 13.68 -16.44 -24.14
N ASP A 28 13.43 -16.92 -25.37
CA ASP A 28 14.43 -17.25 -26.38
C ASP A 28 14.40 -16.27 -27.59
N GLY A 29 13.60 -15.21 -27.50
CA GLY A 29 13.36 -14.27 -28.59
C GLY A 29 13.11 -12.83 -28.13
N TYR A 30 12.27 -12.12 -28.89
CA TYR A 30 11.87 -10.74 -28.62
C TYR A 30 10.50 -10.70 -27.94
N VAL A 31 10.40 -9.95 -26.85
CA VAL A 31 9.13 -9.54 -26.25
C VAL A 31 8.90 -8.08 -26.62
N SER A 32 7.76 -7.80 -27.25
CA SER A 32 7.42 -6.47 -27.77
C SER A 32 7.26 -5.43 -26.67
N LEU A 33 7.39 -4.16 -27.04
CA LEU A 33 7.24 -3.03 -26.13
C LEU A 33 5.87 -3.05 -25.44
N HIS A 34 5.88 -3.02 -24.12
CA HIS A 34 4.66 -3.04 -23.30
C HIS A 34 4.83 -2.30 -21.97
N GLN A 35 3.71 -2.15 -21.27
CA GLN A 35 3.63 -1.62 -19.91
C GLN A 35 2.61 -2.41 -19.11
N HIS A 36 2.71 -2.31 -17.79
CA HIS A 36 1.84 -2.98 -16.83
C HIS A 36 1.04 -1.96 -16.03
N ASP A 37 -0.11 -2.36 -15.45
CA ASP A 37 -0.82 -1.56 -14.45
C ASP A 37 -0.49 -1.96 -13.01
N PHE A 38 0.49 -2.83 -12.83
CA PHE A 38 1.01 -3.34 -11.56
C PHE A 38 2.53 -3.17 -11.46
N VAL A 39 3.11 -3.48 -10.30
CA VAL A 39 4.56 -3.51 -10.10
C VAL A 39 5.07 -4.91 -10.45
N GLU A 40 6.10 -4.99 -11.26
CA GLU A 40 6.76 -6.24 -11.65
C GLU A 40 8.20 -6.23 -11.11
N ILE A 41 8.59 -7.30 -10.43
CA ILE A 41 9.95 -7.52 -9.97
C ILE A 41 10.47 -8.79 -10.62
N GLU A 42 11.57 -8.67 -11.36
CA GLU A 42 12.15 -9.78 -12.10
C GLU A 42 13.57 -10.08 -11.60
N TYR A 43 13.85 -11.36 -11.38
CA TYR A 43 15.20 -11.85 -11.11
C TYR A 43 15.67 -12.75 -12.25
N THR A 44 16.77 -12.37 -12.91
CA THR A 44 17.38 -13.17 -13.97
C THR A 44 18.14 -14.35 -13.36
N VAL A 45 17.65 -15.57 -13.59
CA VAL A 45 18.22 -16.82 -13.09
C VAL A 45 19.32 -17.32 -14.02
N SER A 46 19.07 -17.32 -15.33
CA SER A 46 20.00 -17.82 -16.35
C SER A 46 19.82 -17.09 -17.69
N GLY A 47 20.77 -17.32 -18.61
CA GLY A 47 20.79 -16.72 -19.93
C GLY A 47 21.40 -15.32 -19.99
N ARG A 48 21.45 -14.75 -21.19
CA ARG A 48 21.89 -13.37 -21.46
C ARG A 48 20.98 -12.68 -22.46
N GLY A 49 20.84 -11.37 -22.32
CA GLY A 49 20.06 -10.57 -23.26
C GLY A 49 20.09 -9.09 -22.92
N THR A 50 19.10 -8.36 -23.43
CA THR A 50 18.93 -6.92 -23.18
C THR A 50 17.48 -6.63 -22.82
N GLU A 51 17.29 -5.77 -21.83
CA GLU A 51 16.00 -5.17 -21.50
C GLU A 51 16.09 -3.68 -21.76
N ARG A 52 15.18 -3.11 -22.56
CA ARG A 52 15.11 -1.66 -22.76
C ARG A 52 13.97 -1.11 -21.95
N ILE A 53 14.26 -0.24 -20.98
CA ILE A 53 13.29 0.35 -20.07
C ILE A 53 13.26 1.87 -20.30
N ASN A 54 12.12 2.42 -20.68
CA ASN A 54 11.93 3.84 -20.96
C ASN A 54 12.99 4.40 -21.94
N GLY A 55 13.34 3.62 -22.96
CA GLY A 55 14.34 3.96 -23.99
C GLY A 55 15.80 3.69 -23.60
N VAL A 56 16.09 3.29 -22.35
CA VAL A 56 17.45 2.99 -21.89
C VAL A 56 17.67 1.47 -21.88
N SER A 57 18.71 0.99 -22.57
CA SER A 57 19.05 -0.43 -22.62
C SER A 57 19.90 -0.87 -21.42
N HIS A 58 19.53 -2.01 -20.84
CA HIS A 58 20.18 -2.69 -19.73
C HIS A 58 20.59 -4.10 -20.18
N THR A 59 21.84 -4.50 -19.93
CA THR A 59 22.30 -5.87 -20.19
C THR A 59 21.81 -6.79 -19.08
N LEU A 60 21.21 -7.91 -19.46
CA LEU A 60 20.74 -8.94 -18.55
C LEU A 60 21.72 -10.11 -18.47
N THR A 61 22.02 -10.52 -17.25
CA THR A 61 22.86 -11.65 -16.86
C THR A 61 22.36 -12.23 -15.52
N PRO A 62 22.77 -13.45 -15.14
CA PRO A 62 22.36 -14.04 -13.87
C PRO A 62 22.64 -13.14 -12.67
N GLY A 63 21.62 -12.91 -11.84
CA GLY A 63 21.68 -12.02 -10.68
C GLY A 63 21.28 -10.58 -10.94
N ASN A 64 20.79 -10.24 -12.14
CA ASN A 64 20.08 -8.98 -12.35
C ASN A 64 18.73 -9.00 -11.62
N LEU A 65 18.41 -7.90 -10.95
CA LEU A 65 17.13 -7.63 -10.32
C LEU A 65 16.54 -6.38 -10.97
N THR A 66 15.44 -6.54 -11.69
CA THR A 66 14.69 -5.44 -12.32
C THR A 66 13.43 -5.16 -11.50
N VAL A 67 13.13 -3.89 -11.23
CA VAL A 67 11.88 -3.43 -10.61
C VAL A 67 11.21 -2.42 -11.53
N LEU A 68 10.03 -2.80 -12.03
CA LEU A 68 9.23 -2.03 -12.98
C LEU A 68 7.96 -1.55 -12.30
N PHE A 69 7.63 -0.28 -12.50
CA PHE A 69 6.41 0.33 -11.98
C PHE A 69 5.41 0.58 -13.12
N PRO A 70 4.13 0.89 -12.81
CA PRO A 70 3.09 1.01 -13.83
C PRO A 70 3.31 2.07 -14.93
N TRP A 71 4.32 2.93 -14.78
CA TRP A 71 4.72 3.94 -15.75
C TRP A 71 5.96 3.57 -16.56
N ASP A 72 6.61 2.44 -16.27
CA ASP A 72 7.73 1.95 -17.07
C ASP A 72 7.21 1.20 -18.29
N CYS A 73 7.69 1.61 -19.46
CA CYS A 73 7.55 0.83 -20.69
C CYS A 73 8.84 0.06 -20.94
N HIS A 74 8.73 -1.20 -21.31
CA HIS A 74 9.91 -2.02 -21.61
C HIS A 74 9.69 -3.06 -22.71
N ASP A 75 10.81 -3.47 -23.31
CA ASP A 75 10.92 -4.60 -24.23
C ASP A 75 12.15 -5.45 -23.86
N LEU A 76 12.14 -6.72 -24.27
CA LEU A 76 13.17 -7.69 -23.96
C LEU A 76 13.66 -8.38 -25.22
N GLN A 77 14.96 -8.63 -25.30
CA GLN A 77 15.59 -9.39 -26.37
C GLN A 77 16.58 -10.39 -25.77
N ALA A 78 16.29 -11.68 -25.93
CA ALA A 78 17.26 -12.73 -25.64
C ALA A 78 18.47 -12.64 -26.58
N GLY A 79 19.66 -12.95 -26.07
CA GLY A 79 20.87 -13.07 -26.88
C GLY A 79 20.76 -14.19 -27.91
N ALA A 80 21.55 -14.13 -28.98
CA ALA A 80 21.52 -15.15 -30.03
C ALA A 80 21.89 -16.53 -29.47
N GLY A 81 20.94 -17.47 -29.49
CA GLY A 81 21.11 -18.82 -28.95
C GLY A 81 21.03 -18.90 -27.42
N GLU A 82 20.70 -17.80 -26.74
CA GLU A 82 20.46 -17.75 -25.30
C GLU A 82 18.98 -18.01 -25.00
N ASN A 83 18.70 -18.56 -23.83
CA ASN A 83 17.36 -18.63 -23.27
C ASN A 83 17.40 -17.96 -21.89
N LEU A 84 16.76 -16.80 -21.78
CA LEU A 84 16.63 -16.07 -20.52
C LEU A 84 15.61 -16.77 -19.64
N CYS A 85 15.98 -17.06 -18.41
CA CYS A 85 15.06 -17.53 -17.39
C CYS A 85 14.88 -16.45 -16.32
N PHE A 86 13.63 -16.08 -16.05
CA PHE A 86 13.26 -15.14 -15.01
C PHE A 86 12.40 -15.82 -13.97
N LEU A 87 12.60 -15.44 -12.71
CA LEU A 87 11.57 -15.55 -11.68
C LEU A 87 10.96 -14.16 -11.48
N LYS A 88 9.64 -14.08 -11.57
CA LYS A 88 8.90 -12.82 -11.50
C LYS A 88 7.98 -12.81 -10.30
N LEU A 89 7.94 -11.67 -9.60
CA LEU A 89 6.94 -11.34 -8.61
C LEU A 89 6.20 -10.08 -9.09
N ASN A 90 4.96 -10.26 -9.48
CA ASN A 90 4.03 -9.19 -9.77
C ASN A 90 3.26 -8.85 -8.50
N LEU A 91 3.09 -7.57 -8.20
CA LEU A 91 2.37 -7.10 -7.03
C LEU A 91 1.56 -5.85 -7.34
N ASP A 92 0.42 -5.74 -6.67
CA ASP A 92 -0.46 -4.58 -6.87
C ASP A 92 0.21 -3.28 -6.37
N MET A 93 0.16 -2.22 -7.18
CA MET A 93 0.73 -0.90 -6.84
C MET A 93 0.09 -0.31 -5.58
N GLU A 94 -1.14 -0.71 -5.30
CA GLU A 94 -1.90 -0.28 -4.13
C GLU A 94 -1.22 -0.59 -2.80
N LEU A 95 -0.42 -1.66 -2.77
CA LEU A 95 0.32 -2.07 -1.59
C LEU A 95 1.31 -0.99 -1.11
N PHE A 96 1.69 -0.03 -1.95
CA PHE A 96 2.55 1.10 -1.55
C PHE A 96 1.77 2.37 -1.18
N LEU A 97 0.46 2.37 -1.37
CA LEU A 97 -0.40 3.55 -1.22
C LEU A 97 -1.32 3.48 -0.01
N VAL A 98 -1.57 2.28 0.50
CA VAL A 98 -2.46 2.04 1.64
C VAL A 98 -1.62 1.99 2.92
N GLU A 99 -1.87 2.88 3.89
CA GLU A 99 -1.05 2.98 5.11
C GLU A 99 -0.99 1.69 5.94
N THR A 100 -2.03 0.88 5.83
CA THR A 100 -2.16 -0.41 6.48
C THR A 100 -1.41 -1.54 5.75
N SER A 101 -0.83 -1.32 4.59
CA SER A 101 0.01 -2.31 3.92
C SER A 101 1.43 -2.31 4.50
N PRO A 102 2.05 -3.49 4.73
CA PRO A 102 3.46 -3.57 5.10
C PRO A 102 4.40 -2.84 4.12
N LEU A 103 4.04 -2.78 2.83
CA LEU A 103 4.84 -2.15 1.78
C LEU A 103 4.68 -0.62 1.73
N TYR A 104 3.76 -0.02 2.50
CA TYR A 104 3.59 1.43 2.55
C TYR A 104 4.85 2.18 2.98
N ARG A 105 5.66 1.57 3.86
CA ARG A 105 6.94 2.16 4.30
C ARG A 105 8.00 2.18 3.21
N MET A 106 7.82 1.38 2.16
CA MET A 106 8.71 1.31 1.00
C MET A 106 8.27 2.23 -0.13
N ARG A 107 7.24 3.08 0.08
CA ARG A 107 6.73 4.05 -0.90
C ARG A 107 7.80 5.04 -1.41
N GLU A 108 8.88 5.21 -0.65
CA GLU A 108 10.02 6.03 -1.09
C GLU A 108 10.67 5.50 -2.38
N ILE A 109 10.60 4.19 -2.61
CA ILE A 109 11.17 3.53 -3.79
C ILE A 109 10.42 4.00 -5.07
N PRO A 110 9.08 3.88 -5.17
CA PRO A 110 8.34 4.42 -6.31
C PRO A 110 8.23 5.95 -6.37
N PHE A 111 8.13 6.65 -5.23
CA PHE A 111 7.61 8.03 -5.22
C PHE A 111 8.57 9.11 -4.73
N GLU A 112 9.60 8.78 -3.96
CA GLU A 112 10.48 9.80 -3.34
C GLU A 112 11.90 9.79 -3.91
N LYS A 113 12.32 8.69 -4.56
CA LYS A 113 13.63 8.54 -5.23
C LYS A 113 13.48 8.42 -6.76
N PRO A 114 13.14 9.50 -7.50
CA PRO A 114 12.92 9.48 -8.95
C PRO A 114 14.18 9.17 -9.80
N SER A 115 15.35 9.03 -9.17
CA SER A 115 16.62 8.67 -9.83
C SER A 115 17.01 7.22 -9.52
N ARG A 116 16.06 6.30 -9.63
CA ARG A 116 16.28 4.87 -9.40
C ARG A 116 16.85 4.18 -10.64
N LEU A 117 17.71 3.19 -10.41
CA LEU A 117 18.15 2.27 -11.46
C LEU A 117 17.10 1.17 -11.58
N PRO A 118 16.34 1.07 -12.70
CA PRO A 118 15.27 0.08 -12.81
C PRO A 118 15.82 -1.34 -12.75
N CYS A 119 17.02 -1.57 -13.30
CA CYS A 119 17.76 -2.83 -13.21
C CYS A 119 19.06 -2.62 -12.43
N ILE A 120 19.32 -3.50 -11.45
CA ILE A 120 20.56 -3.55 -10.67
C ILE A 120 21.20 -4.94 -10.75
N GLN A 121 22.50 -5.01 -10.51
CA GLN A 121 23.19 -6.28 -10.32
C GLN A 121 23.23 -6.61 -8.81
N VAL A 122 22.60 -7.70 -8.40
CA VAL A 122 22.68 -8.16 -7.00
C VAL A 122 24.13 -8.54 -6.68
N PRO A 123 24.71 -8.06 -5.56
CA PRO A 123 26.06 -8.44 -5.10
C PRO A 123 26.21 -9.95 -5.04
N GLN A 124 27.37 -10.45 -5.46
CA GLN A 124 27.59 -11.88 -5.66
C GLN A 124 27.26 -12.70 -4.40
N GLU A 125 27.65 -12.21 -3.24
CA GLU A 125 27.43 -12.83 -1.93
C GLU A 125 25.96 -12.88 -1.48
N LYS A 126 25.06 -12.16 -2.17
CA LYS A 126 23.62 -12.13 -1.88
C LYS A 126 22.77 -12.86 -2.91
N ARG A 127 23.35 -13.30 -4.04
CA ARG A 127 22.60 -13.89 -5.16
C ARG A 127 21.91 -15.20 -4.81
N GLU A 128 22.59 -16.07 -4.07
CA GLU A 128 22.00 -17.34 -3.62
C GLU A 128 20.78 -17.11 -2.73
N ARG A 129 20.89 -16.20 -1.75
CA ARG A 129 19.78 -15.80 -0.90
C ARG A 129 18.64 -15.17 -1.71
N MET A 130 18.95 -14.29 -2.67
CA MET A 130 17.93 -13.66 -3.51
C MET A 130 17.19 -14.72 -4.36
N LEU A 131 17.91 -15.64 -4.99
CA LEU A 131 17.31 -16.75 -5.74
C LEU A 131 16.39 -17.59 -4.84
N GLY A 132 16.85 -17.98 -3.65
CA GLY A 132 16.05 -18.76 -2.70
C GLY A 132 14.74 -18.05 -2.29
N ILE A 133 14.74 -16.72 -2.15
CA ILE A 133 13.51 -15.96 -1.88
C ILE A 133 12.48 -16.12 -3.01
N PHE A 134 12.92 -16.04 -4.27
CA PHE A 134 12.01 -16.20 -5.41
C PHE A 134 11.53 -17.65 -5.58
N GLU A 135 12.39 -18.64 -5.33
CA GLU A 135 12.01 -20.06 -5.37
C GLU A 135 11.01 -20.41 -4.25
N GLU A 136 11.19 -19.87 -3.04
CA GLU A 136 10.21 -20.00 -1.96
C GLU A 136 8.88 -19.31 -2.30
N LEU A 137 8.92 -18.14 -2.96
CA LEU A 137 7.71 -17.46 -3.44
C LEU A 137 6.98 -18.27 -4.52
N GLU A 138 7.72 -18.90 -5.44
CA GLU A 138 7.16 -19.79 -6.48
C GLU A 138 6.49 -20.99 -5.82
N GLN A 139 7.16 -21.64 -4.87
CA GLN A 139 6.58 -22.77 -4.12
C GLN A 139 5.33 -22.36 -3.32
N GLU A 140 5.37 -21.26 -2.56
CA GLU A 140 4.22 -20.74 -1.81
C GLU A 140 3.10 -20.20 -2.74
N PHE A 141 3.42 -19.93 -4.02
CA PHE A 141 2.40 -19.58 -4.99
C PHE A 141 1.59 -20.82 -5.40
N GLU A 142 2.27 -21.95 -5.60
CA GLU A 142 1.67 -23.25 -5.92
C GLU A 142 0.94 -23.87 -4.73
N GLU A 143 1.46 -23.67 -3.52
CA GLU A 143 0.90 -24.18 -2.27
C GLU A 143 -0.04 -23.13 -1.63
N ASP A 144 -1.33 -23.45 -1.44
CA ASP A 144 -2.29 -22.54 -0.76
C ASP A 144 -2.18 -22.66 0.77
N GLY A 145 -0.99 -22.35 1.29
CA GLY A 145 -0.61 -22.49 2.70
C GLY A 145 -1.28 -21.48 3.64
N ARG A 146 -1.37 -21.83 4.93
CA ARG A 146 -1.81 -20.89 5.97
C ARG A 146 -0.76 -19.79 6.12
N TYR A 147 -1.20 -18.53 6.20
CA TYR A 147 -0.35 -17.34 6.30
C TYR A 147 0.46 -17.01 5.04
N ARG A 148 0.10 -17.57 3.88
CA ARG A 148 0.79 -17.31 2.61
C ARG A 148 0.95 -15.81 2.32
N GLU A 149 -0.09 -15.02 2.56
CA GLU A 149 -0.06 -13.58 2.29
C GLU A 149 0.98 -12.85 3.15
N ASP A 150 1.10 -13.20 4.44
CA ASP A 150 2.12 -12.65 5.33
C ASP A 150 3.53 -13.00 4.86
N LEU A 151 3.73 -14.23 4.37
CA LEU A 151 5.02 -14.67 3.83
C LEU A 151 5.37 -13.89 2.56
N PHE A 152 4.41 -13.71 1.65
CA PHE A 152 4.59 -12.89 0.46
C PHE A 152 4.97 -11.45 0.80
N PHE A 153 4.29 -10.83 1.77
CA PHE A 153 4.66 -9.49 2.24
C PHE A 153 6.08 -9.44 2.81
N ALA A 154 6.47 -10.43 3.62
CA ALA A 154 7.80 -10.49 4.20
C ALA A 154 8.89 -10.63 3.11
N LYS A 155 8.70 -11.53 2.14
CA LYS A 155 9.63 -11.75 1.03
C LYS A 155 9.69 -10.57 0.07
N ALA A 156 8.55 -9.98 -0.32
CA ALA A 156 8.51 -8.77 -1.13
C ALA A 156 9.24 -7.60 -0.42
N THR A 157 9.04 -7.45 0.88
CA THR A 157 9.75 -6.46 1.71
C THR A 157 11.27 -6.72 1.66
N GLU A 158 11.71 -7.97 1.79
CA GLU A 158 13.12 -8.33 1.74
C GLU A 158 13.77 -7.98 0.39
N ILE A 159 13.10 -8.32 -0.71
CA ILE A 159 13.55 -7.98 -2.08
C ILE A 159 13.66 -6.46 -2.23
N LEU A 160 12.61 -5.73 -1.86
CA LEU A 160 12.56 -4.27 -2.01
C LEU A 160 13.59 -3.56 -1.12
N VAL A 161 13.89 -4.08 0.07
CA VAL A 161 14.98 -3.56 0.92
C VAL A 161 16.34 -3.80 0.27
N ALA A 162 16.57 -4.98 -0.31
CA ALA A 162 17.81 -5.29 -1.01
C ALA A 162 18.00 -4.39 -2.25
N TYR A 163 16.91 -4.11 -2.98
CA TYR A 163 16.89 -3.15 -4.09
C TYR A 163 17.14 -1.71 -3.61
N GLY A 164 16.34 -1.24 -2.64
CA GLY A 164 16.39 0.13 -2.13
C GLY A 164 17.74 0.53 -1.53
N ARG A 165 18.46 -0.42 -0.92
CA ARG A 165 19.83 -0.20 -0.40
C ARG A 165 20.89 0.01 -1.47
N GLN A 166 20.61 -0.40 -2.71
CA GLN A 166 21.51 -0.21 -3.86
C GLN A 166 21.15 1.03 -4.69
N LEU A 167 20.05 1.72 -4.36
CA LEU A 167 19.70 2.97 -5.01
C LEU A 167 20.70 4.06 -4.61
N THR A 168 21.70 4.27 -5.46
CA THR A 168 22.48 5.50 -5.52
C THR A 168 21.83 6.47 -6.50
N VAL A 169 21.95 7.79 -6.27
CA VAL A 169 21.53 8.80 -7.25
C VAL A 169 22.32 8.57 -8.54
N SER A 170 21.64 8.08 -9.58
CA SER A 170 22.26 7.71 -10.87
C SER A 170 22.33 8.90 -11.83
N GLU A 171 23.45 9.06 -12.54
CA GLU A 171 23.61 9.97 -13.68
C GLU A 171 22.73 9.59 -14.89
N SER A 172 22.12 8.39 -14.92
CA SER A 172 21.36 7.88 -16.08
C SER A 172 20.11 8.70 -16.43
N ARG A 173 19.67 9.60 -15.55
CA ARG A 173 18.57 10.52 -15.82
C ARG A 173 18.84 11.43 -17.04
N SER A 174 20.12 11.71 -17.36
CA SER A 174 20.48 12.51 -18.52
C SER A 174 20.14 11.85 -19.87
N LYS A 175 19.89 10.54 -19.89
CA LYS A 175 19.60 9.76 -21.10
C LYS A 175 18.13 9.35 -21.24
N ARG A 176 17.31 9.54 -20.20
CA ARG A 176 15.87 9.20 -20.22
C ARG A 176 15.10 10.27 -20.99
N GLU A 177 14.14 9.85 -21.81
CA GLU A 177 13.26 10.79 -22.49
C GLU A 177 12.37 11.54 -21.49
N ARG A 178 12.21 12.85 -21.69
CA ARG A 178 11.51 13.76 -20.78
C ARG A 178 10.04 13.42 -20.56
N VAL A 179 9.41 12.69 -21.51
CA VAL A 179 8.02 12.22 -21.39
C VAL A 179 7.82 11.35 -20.15
N TRP A 180 8.81 10.54 -19.78
CA TRP A 180 8.68 9.63 -18.65
C TRP A 180 8.75 10.35 -17.31
N ASP A 181 9.46 11.48 -17.21
CA ASP A 181 9.38 12.35 -16.03
C ASP A 181 7.97 12.97 -15.89
N VAL A 182 7.30 13.26 -17.00
CA VAL A 182 5.91 13.76 -17.00
C VAL A 182 4.93 12.67 -16.55
N VAL A 183 5.04 11.45 -17.09
CA VAL A 183 4.19 10.31 -16.70
C VAL A 183 4.36 10.03 -15.20
N GLU A 184 5.62 9.99 -14.72
CA GLU A 184 5.93 9.80 -13.30
C GLU A 184 5.30 10.89 -12.43
N TYR A 185 5.40 12.16 -12.85
CA TYR A 185 4.77 13.27 -12.12
C TYR A 185 3.24 13.13 -12.02
N ILE A 186 2.57 12.71 -13.10
CA ILE A 186 1.12 12.44 -13.10
C ILE A 186 0.79 11.34 -12.09
N HIS A 187 1.54 10.23 -12.10
CA HIS A 187 1.38 9.12 -11.17
C HIS A 187 1.65 9.49 -9.70
N GLN A 188 2.55 10.43 -9.43
CA GLN A 188 2.85 10.88 -8.06
C GLN A 188 1.86 11.94 -7.55
N ASN A 189 1.15 12.63 -8.44
CA ASN A 189 0.33 13.80 -8.08
C ASN A 189 -1.14 13.66 -8.49
N PHE A 190 -1.60 12.48 -8.95
CA PHE A 190 -2.96 12.28 -9.47
C PHE A 190 -4.07 12.72 -8.50
N GLY A 191 -3.85 12.61 -7.19
CA GLY A 191 -4.82 13.00 -6.15
C GLY A 191 -4.97 14.51 -5.94
N LYS A 192 -4.12 15.33 -6.57
CA LYS A 192 -4.15 16.80 -6.51
C LYS A 192 -4.88 17.39 -7.72
N ASP A 193 -5.15 18.69 -7.67
CA ASP A 193 -5.52 19.47 -8.86
C ASP A 193 -4.28 19.62 -9.74
N VAL A 194 -4.19 18.78 -10.78
CA VAL A 194 -3.09 18.77 -11.74
C VAL A 194 -3.66 19.02 -13.13
N THR A 195 -3.14 20.03 -13.83
CA THR A 195 -3.49 20.33 -15.21
C THR A 195 -2.30 20.11 -16.17
N CYS A 196 -2.59 19.95 -17.46
CA CYS A 196 -1.56 19.87 -18.50
C CYS A 196 -0.72 21.15 -18.54
N SER A 197 -1.36 22.33 -18.39
CA SER A 197 -0.70 23.64 -18.32
C SER A 197 0.29 23.78 -17.19
N GLU A 198 -0.10 23.42 -15.96
CA GLU A 198 0.79 23.49 -14.79
C GLU A 198 1.92 22.48 -14.89
N THR A 199 1.64 21.28 -15.41
CA THR A 199 2.65 20.25 -15.62
C THR A 199 3.66 20.71 -16.68
N ALA A 200 3.20 21.24 -17.80
CA ALA A 200 4.05 21.78 -18.85
C ALA A 200 4.95 22.91 -18.32
N ALA A 201 4.37 23.87 -17.57
CA ALA A 201 5.13 24.93 -16.93
C ALA A 201 6.20 24.41 -15.95
N ARG A 202 5.87 23.41 -15.13
CA ARG A 202 6.83 22.76 -14.20
C ARG A 202 8.02 22.16 -14.93
N PHE A 203 7.75 21.55 -16.08
CA PHE A 203 8.78 20.96 -16.91
C PHE A 203 9.38 21.96 -17.90
N GLY A 204 9.02 23.25 -17.92
CA GLY A 204 9.54 24.21 -18.91
C GLY A 204 9.22 23.79 -20.35
N LEU A 205 8.02 23.25 -20.57
CA LEU A 205 7.48 22.80 -21.85
C LEU A 205 6.17 23.53 -22.17
N ASP A 206 5.74 23.46 -23.43
CA ASP A 206 4.40 23.87 -23.86
C ASP A 206 3.39 22.72 -23.66
N SER A 207 2.15 23.02 -23.31
CA SER A 207 1.10 22.01 -23.09
C SER A 207 0.86 21.12 -24.30
N ALA A 208 0.89 21.67 -25.52
CA ALA A 208 0.73 20.88 -26.73
C ALA A 208 1.94 19.97 -27.00
N VAL A 209 3.12 20.32 -26.49
CA VAL A 209 4.31 19.45 -26.54
C VAL A 209 4.15 18.30 -25.55
N VAL A 210 3.68 18.57 -24.33
CA VAL A 210 3.40 17.54 -23.33
C VAL A 210 2.36 16.54 -23.84
N ASP A 211 1.21 17.02 -24.33
CA ASP A 211 0.16 16.15 -24.85
C ASP A 211 0.64 15.31 -26.04
N ARG A 212 1.41 15.91 -26.95
CA ARG A 212 1.96 15.18 -28.08
C ARG A 212 2.93 14.08 -27.63
N MET A 213 3.83 14.39 -26.71
CA MET A 213 4.76 13.40 -26.15
C MET A 213 4.00 12.24 -25.48
N LEU A 214 2.97 12.54 -24.68
CA LEU A 214 2.16 11.52 -24.03
C LEU A 214 1.38 10.67 -25.05
N LEU A 215 0.79 11.29 -26.07
CA LEU A 215 0.08 10.58 -27.13
C LEU A 215 1.03 9.69 -27.95
N GLU A 216 2.24 10.15 -28.24
CA GLU A 216 3.25 9.38 -28.99
C GLU A 216 3.74 8.16 -28.19
N HIS A 217 3.96 8.30 -26.88
CA HIS A 217 4.62 7.27 -26.07
C HIS A 217 3.64 6.38 -25.29
N THR A 218 2.56 6.94 -24.76
CA THR A 218 1.55 6.21 -23.96
C THR A 218 0.28 5.93 -24.78
N GLY A 219 0.06 6.72 -25.83
CA GLY A 219 -1.17 6.66 -26.61
C GLY A 219 -2.41 7.25 -25.92
N MET A 220 -2.20 8.02 -24.86
CA MET A 220 -3.22 8.75 -24.11
C MET A 220 -2.82 10.23 -24.09
N SER A 221 -3.81 11.12 -24.20
CA SER A 221 -3.63 12.54 -23.85
C SER A 221 -3.37 12.69 -22.35
N PHE A 222 -2.94 13.88 -21.93
CA PHE A 222 -2.73 14.18 -20.51
C PHE A 222 -3.97 13.87 -19.67
N ASP A 223 -5.14 14.33 -20.11
CA ASP A 223 -6.40 14.14 -19.36
C ASP A 223 -6.83 12.68 -19.32
N GLU A 224 -6.60 11.92 -20.40
CA GLU A 224 -6.90 10.49 -20.44
C GLU A 224 -5.97 9.68 -19.52
N LEU A 225 -4.68 10.00 -19.52
CA LEU A 225 -3.70 9.36 -18.66
C LEU A 225 -4.00 9.68 -17.18
N LEU A 226 -4.23 10.95 -16.84
CA LEU A 226 -4.60 11.34 -15.49
C LEU A 226 -5.90 10.66 -15.04
N ALA A 227 -6.94 10.66 -15.88
CA ALA A 227 -8.19 9.98 -15.57
C ALA A 227 -7.99 8.47 -15.35
N ASP A 228 -7.21 7.80 -16.21
CA ASP A 228 -6.91 6.37 -16.07
C ASP A 228 -6.16 6.08 -14.77
N THR A 229 -5.11 6.84 -14.46
CA THR A 229 -4.37 6.73 -13.20
C THR A 229 -5.29 6.90 -11.99
N ARG A 230 -6.17 7.91 -11.99
CA ARG A 230 -7.14 8.13 -10.89
C ARG A 230 -8.13 6.97 -10.75
N ILE A 231 -8.63 6.42 -11.87
CA ILE A 231 -9.56 5.29 -11.86
C ILE A 231 -8.88 4.00 -11.38
N ARG A 232 -7.65 3.72 -11.80
CA ARG A 232 -6.87 2.57 -11.31
C ARG A 232 -6.71 2.65 -9.78
N ASN A 233 -6.27 3.80 -9.28
CA ASN A 233 -6.16 4.06 -7.84
C ASN A 233 -7.51 4.07 -7.10
N ALA A 234 -8.63 4.28 -7.78
CA ALA A 234 -9.95 4.18 -7.18
C ALA A 234 -10.44 2.73 -7.08
N CYS A 235 -10.15 1.88 -8.08
CA CYS A 235 -10.43 0.44 -8.03
C CYS A 235 -9.85 -0.18 -6.76
N ALA A 236 -8.64 0.24 -6.42
CA ALA A 236 -7.95 -0.08 -5.19
C ALA A 236 -8.73 0.10 -3.93
N ARG A 237 -9.29 1.28 -3.79
CA ARG A 237 -9.95 1.67 -2.55
C ARG A 237 -11.36 1.11 -2.53
N LEU A 238 -11.94 0.83 -3.70
CA LEU A 238 -13.28 0.29 -3.83
C LEU A 238 -13.39 -1.17 -3.40
N ILE A 239 -12.30 -1.94 -3.44
CA ILE A 239 -12.27 -3.30 -2.90
C ILE A 239 -12.31 -3.29 -1.36
N TYR A 240 -11.81 -2.25 -0.70
CA TYR A 240 -11.92 -2.09 0.75
C TYR A 240 -13.27 -1.49 1.15
N HIS A 241 -13.99 -2.15 2.07
CA HIS A 241 -15.37 -1.81 2.42
C HIS A 241 -15.52 -0.60 3.35
N THR A 242 -14.41 -0.02 3.76
CA THR A 242 -14.36 0.91 4.87
C THR A 242 -14.42 2.37 4.45
N VAL A 243 -14.10 2.69 3.19
CA VAL A 243 -14.07 4.06 2.66
C VAL A 243 -15.33 4.33 1.82
N SER A 244 -15.97 5.51 1.98
CA SER A 244 -17.15 5.85 1.16
C SER A 244 -16.77 6.14 -0.30
N ILE A 245 -17.70 5.96 -1.24
CA ILE A 245 -17.45 6.24 -2.67
C ILE A 245 -17.07 7.72 -2.87
N GLY A 246 -17.77 8.64 -2.21
CA GLY A 246 -17.44 10.06 -2.23
C GLY A 246 -16.07 10.40 -1.66
N GLN A 247 -15.62 9.69 -0.60
CA GLN A 247 -14.27 9.87 -0.08
C GLN A 247 -13.20 9.36 -1.06
N ILE A 248 -13.42 8.19 -1.68
CA ILE A 248 -12.52 7.69 -2.73
C ILE A 248 -12.42 8.66 -3.89
N ALA A 249 -13.56 9.21 -4.35
CA ALA A 249 -13.59 10.21 -5.41
C ALA A 249 -12.70 11.41 -5.07
N ARG A 250 -12.84 11.97 -3.86
CA ARG A 250 -12.05 13.10 -3.39
C ARG A 250 -10.56 12.76 -3.29
N GLU A 251 -10.21 11.64 -2.67
CA GLU A 251 -8.81 11.26 -2.45
C GLU A 251 -8.08 10.87 -3.74
N THR A 252 -8.82 10.43 -4.75
CA THR A 252 -8.29 10.17 -6.10
C THR A 252 -8.32 11.40 -6.99
N GLY A 253 -8.66 12.58 -6.47
CA GLY A 253 -8.55 13.85 -7.20
C GLY A 253 -9.74 14.21 -8.09
N PHE A 254 -10.91 13.59 -7.91
CA PHE A 254 -12.14 14.00 -8.59
C PHE A 254 -12.85 15.12 -7.82
N VAL A 255 -13.31 16.13 -8.56
CA VAL A 255 -14.02 17.30 -8.02
C VAL A 255 -15.36 16.92 -7.38
N SER A 256 -16.00 15.85 -7.86
CA SER A 256 -17.26 15.36 -7.30
C SER A 256 -17.44 13.86 -7.49
N GLU A 257 -18.22 13.24 -6.60
CA GLU A 257 -18.63 11.83 -6.70
C GLU A 257 -19.37 11.53 -8.02
N ASP A 258 -20.13 12.49 -8.54
CA ASP A 258 -20.83 12.39 -9.83
C ASP A 258 -19.86 12.32 -11.02
N SER A 259 -18.86 13.21 -11.04
CA SER A 259 -17.83 13.21 -12.09
C SER A 259 -17.02 11.92 -12.06
N PHE A 260 -16.64 11.48 -10.86
CA PHE A 260 -15.99 10.20 -10.62
C PHE A 260 -16.83 9.04 -11.14
N SER A 261 -18.10 8.95 -10.76
CA SER A 261 -18.97 7.83 -11.14
C SER A 261 -19.18 7.74 -12.65
N LYS A 262 -19.28 8.88 -13.35
CA LYS A 262 -19.39 8.93 -14.82
C LYS A 262 -18.11 8.42 -15.49
N ILE A 263 -16.94 8.92 -15.08
CA ILE A 263 -15.65 8.53 -15.64
C ILE A 263 -15.35 7.06 -15.30
N PHE A 264 -15.59 6.63 -14.07
CA PHE A 264 -15.42 5.25 -13.65
C PHE A 264 -16.26 4.29 -14.48
N LYS A 265 -17.54 4.62 -14.72
CA LYS A 265 -18.41 3.82 -15.58
C LYS A 265 -17.90 3.75 -17.02
N ARG A 266 -17.32 4.83 -17.55
CA ARG A 266 -16.71 4.86 -18.88
C ARG A 266 -15.52 3.88 -18.98
N TYR A 267 -14.66 3.84 -17.97
CA TYR A 267 -13.46 2.99 -17.97
C TYR A 267 -13.73 1.52 -17.60
N LYS A 268 -14.65 1.26 -16.66
CA LYS A 268 -14.85 -0.08 -16.07
C LYS A 268 -16.17 -0.74 -16.50
N GLY A 269 -17.01 -0.05 -17.26
CA GLY A 269 -18.31 -0.55 -17.73
C GLY A 269 -19.38 -0.71 -16.64
N MET A 270 -19.09 -0.32 -15.39
CA MET A 270 -20.02 -0.41 -14.26
C MET A 270 -19.81 0.75 -13.27
N SER A 271 -20.79 1.03 -12.42
CA SER A 271 -20.65 2.07 -11.39
C SER A 271 -19.66 1.64 -10.29
N PRO A 272 -19.04 2.59 -9.56
CA PRO A 272 -18.20 2.29 -8.39
C PRO A 272 -18.92 1.42 -7.34
N ALA A 273 -20.21 1.68 -7.10
CA ALA A 273 -21.03 0.90 -6.18
C ALA A 273 -21.21 -0.56 -6.66
N ASN A 274 -21.47 -0.76 -7.96
CA ASN A 274 -21.59 -2.10 -8.53
C ASN A 274 -20.24 -2.81 -8.58
N TYR A 275 -19.16 -2.08 -8.85
CA TYR A 275 -17.80 -2.61 -8.75
C TYR A 275 -17.56 -3.11 -7.33
N ARG A 276 -17.69 -2.24 -6.32
CA ARG A 276 -17.59 -2.62 -4.90
C ARG A 276 -18.47 -3.83 -4.55
N LYS A 277 -19.73 -3.87 -4.98
CA LYS A 277 -20.64 -5.00 -4.71
C LYS A 277 -20.20 -6.30 -5.40
N LYS A 278 -19.72 -6.22 -6.65
CA LYS A 278 -19.21 -7.36 -7.42
C LYS A 278 -17.99 -7.98 -6.76
N TYR A 279 -17.15 -7.16 -6.15
CA TYR A 279 -15.95 -7.61 -5.42
C TYR A 279 -16.25 -7.91 -3.93
N LYS A 280 -17.33 -7.37 -3.34
CA LYS A 280 -17.88 -7.72 -2.01
C LYS A 280 -18.30 -9.19 -1.91
N ALA A 281 -19.16 -9.64 -2.84
CA ALA A 281 -19.63 -11.03 -2.86
C ALA A 281 -18.50 -12.04 -3.10
N ARG A 282 -17.34 -11.57 -3.58
CA ARG A 282 -16.12 -12.36 -3.63
C ARG A 282 -15.44 -12.41 -2.25
N GLN A 283 -15.27 -11.29 -1.55
CA GLN A 283 -14.50 -11.20 -0.29
C GLN A 283 -15.04 -12.01 0.89
N GLU A 284 -16.35 -12.32 0.94
CA GLU A 284 -16.99 -13.09 2.03
C GLU A 284 -16.39 -14.50 2.27
N ASN A 285 -15.49 -14.99 1.41
CA ASN A 285 -14.79 -16.27 1.56
C ASN A 285 -13.30 -16.20 1.97
N LEU A 286 -12.69 -15.03 2.21
CA LEU A 286 -11.25 -14.97 2.56
C LEU A 286 -10.84 -14.12 3.77
N PHE A 287 -11.74 -13.30 4.33
CA PHE A 287 -11.52 -12.65 5.63
C PHE A 287 -12.80 -12.75 6.43
N SER A 288 -12.71 -13.15 7.70
CA SER A 288 -13.84 -13.03 8.62
C SER A 288 -14.13 -11.54 8.81
N PRO A 289 -15.33 -11.03 8.47
CA PRO A 289 -15.72 -9.64 8.72
C PRO A 289 -15.75 -9.25 10.21
N GLU A 290 -15.34 -10.15 11.10
CA GLU A 290 -15.54 -10.12 12.54
C GLU A 290 -14.25 -9.84 13.32
N GLU A 291 -13.11 -9.62 12.63
CA GLU A 291 -11.81 -9.44 13.28
C GLU A 291 -11.31 -7.99 13.38
N LEU A 292 -11.01 -7.54 14.60
CA LEU A 292 -10.45 -6.22 14.89
C LEU A 292 -8.97 -6.24 14.51
N ASP A 293 -8.59 -5.34 13.61
CA ASP A 293 -7.18 -5.10 13.29
C ASP A 293 -6.42 -4.75 14.59
N GLY A 294 -5.44 -5.58 14.95
CA GLY A 294 -4.64 -5.40 16.17
C GLY A 294 -3.94 -4.05 16.27
N ARG A 295 -3.74 -3.34 15.14
CA ARG A 295 -3.19 -1.99 15.13
C ARG A 295 -4.14 -0.95 15.70
N VAL A 296 -5.45 -1.15 15.57
CA VAL A 296 -6.45 -0.28 16.22
C VAL A 296 -6.31 -0.38 17.73
N LEU A 297 -6.29 -1.61 18.27
CA LEU A 297 -6.11 -1.82 19.70
C LEU A 297 -4.80 -1.22 20.19
N TYR A 298 -3.70 -1.46 19.46
CA TYR A 298 -2.40 -0.85 19.77
C TYR A 298 -2.46 0.68 19.80
N TYR A 299 -3.13 1.31 18.84
CA TYR A 299 -3.31 2.76 18.81
C TYR A 299 -4.10 3.26 20.03
N ILE A 300 -5.21 2.61 20.37
CA ILE A 300 -6.00 2.97 21.56
C ILE A 300 -5.14 2.85 22.82
N HIS A 301 -4.35 1.78 22.96
CA HIS A 301 -3.43 1.59 24.08
C HIS A 301 -2.29 2.60 24.13
N ARG A 302 -1.87 3.15 22.98
CA ARG A 302 -0.80 4.15 22.92
C ARG A 302 -1.31 5.55 23.24
N HIS A 303 -2.53 5.86 22.82
CA HIS A 303 -3.14 7.19 22.91
C HIS A 303 -4.23 7.27 24.01
N TYR A 304 -4.30 6.30 24.92
CA TYR A 304 -5.39 6.22 25.92
C TYR A 304 -5.50 7.47 26.80
N GLY A 305 -4.39 8.14 27.11
CA GLY A 305 -4.37 9.36 27.93
C GLY A 305 -4.85 10.62 27.21
N GLU A 306 -5.03 10.56 25.89
CA GLU A 306 -5.46 11.69 25.05
C GLU A 306 -6.98 11.71 24.87
N ASP A 307 -7.52 12.83 24.38
CA ASP A 307 -8.94 12.96 24.03
C ASP A 307 -9.23 12.34 22.65
N ILE A 308 -9.17 11.01 22.57
CA ILE A 308 -9.45 10.23 21.37
C ILE A 308 -10.91 9.75 21.33
N SER A 309 -11.51 9.85 20.15
CA SER A 309 -12.87 9.40 19.84
C SER A 309 -12.86 8.29 18.78
N LEU A 310 -13.94 7.50 18.76
CA LEU A 310 -14.13 6.48 17.74
C LEU A 310 -14.04 7.07 16.33
N THR A 311 -14.61 8.26 16.09
CA THR A 311 -14.52 8.96 14.81
C THR A 311 -13.08 9.28 14.42
N GLN A 312 -12.23 9.73 15.36
CA GLN A 312 -10.82 10.01 15.08
C GLN A 312 -10.06 8.73 14.75
N VAL A 313 -10.23 7.67 15.55
CA VAL A 313 -9.58 6.38 15.31
C VAL A 313 -10.06 5.77 13.99
N ALA A 314 -11.36 5.87 13.69
CA ALA A 314 -11.89 5.44 12.41
C ALA A 314 -11.27 6.20 11.24
N ARG A 315 -11.06 7.52 11.36
CA ARG A 315 -10.38 8.30 10.32
C ARG A 315 -8.92 7.90 10.14
N GLU A 316 -8.19 7.73 11.23
CA GLU A 316 -6.77 7.33 11.24
C GLU A 316 -6.56 6.01 10.48
N PHE A 317 -7.42 5.01 10.74
CA PHE A 317 -7.32 3.70 10.11
C PHE A 317 -8.16 3.56 8.83
N HIS A 318 -8.70 4.66 8.32
CA HIS A 318 -9.60 4.70 7.16
C HIS A 318 -10.78 3.71 7.26
N TYR A 319 -11.33 3.60 8.47
CA TYR A 319 -12.50 2.81 8.83
C TYR A 319 -13.80 3.60 8.80
N ASN A 320 -14.88 2.90 8.42
CA ASN A 320 -16.22 3.40 8.67
C ASN A 320 -16.50 3.32 10.17
N GLU A 321 -17.02 4.39 10.76
CA GLU A 321 -17.24 4.47 12.20
C GLU A 321 -18.20 3.37 12.71
N ASN A 322 -19.29 3.09 11.98
CA ASN A 322 -20.24 2.05 12.36
C ASN A 322 -19.61 0.65 12.27
N TYR A 323 -18.78 0.42 11.25
CA TYR A 323 -18.04 -0.83 11.12
C TYR A 323 -17.09 -1.02 12.29
N LEU A 324 -16.25 -0.02 12.59
CA LEU A 324 -15.31 -0.10 13.69
C LEU A 324 -16.02 -0.29 15.04
N SER A 325 -17.13 0.42 15.26
CA SER A 325 -17.96 0.22 16.45
C SER A 325 -18.48 -1.22 16.56
N GLN A 326 -18.95 -1.81 15.47
CA GLN A 326 -19.48 -3.17 15.47
C GLN A 326 -18.39 -4.20 15.71
N VAL A 327 -17.24 -4.07 15.04
CA VAL A 327 -16.13 -5.00 15.20
C VAL A 327 -15.56 -4.94 16.63
N ILE A 328 -15.34 -3.74 17.18
CA ILE A 328 -14.92 -3.60 18.58
C ILE A 328 -15.93 -4.29 19.52
N LYS A 329 -17.23 -4.05 19.32
CA LYS A 329 -18.27 -4.63 20.17
C LYS A 329 -18.37 -6.15 20.05
N ASN A 330 -18.28 -6.69 18.85
CA ASN A 330 -18.38 -8.12 18.61
C ASN A 330 -17.18 -8.87 19.20
N GLN A 331 -15.99 -8.27 19.12
CA GLN A 331 -14.75 -8.90 19.59
C GLN A 331 -14.50 -8.75 21.08
N THR A 332 -14.68 -7.54 21.60
CA THR A 332 -14.36 -7.22 23.00
C THR A 332 -15.57 -7.36 23.92
N GLY A 333 -16.78 -7.44 23.34
CA GLY A 333 -18.04 -7.35 24.08
C GLY A 333 -18.40 -5.92 24.51
N GLN A 334 -17.60 -4.91 24.13
CA GLN A 334 -17.66 -3.56 24.69
C GLN A 334 -17.81 -2.49 23.61
N THR A 335 -18.39 -1.34 23.96
CA THR A 335 -18.30 -0.16 23.10
C THR A 335 -16.89 0.44 23.14
N PHE A 336 -16.51 1.24 22.13
CA PHE A 336 -15.22 1.94 22.12
C PHE A 336 -14.95 2.72 23.41
N SER A 337 -15.95 3.46 23.90
CA SER A 337 -15.81 4.25 25.12
C SER A 337 -15.64 3.37 26.37
N GLU A 338 -16.25 2.18 26.40
CA GLU A 338 -16.05 1.23 27.50
C GLU A 338 -14.65 0.63 27.47
N LEU A 339 -14.19 0.19 26.29
CA LEU A 339 -12.84 -0.33 26.08
C LEU A 339 -11.77 0.71 26.44
N LEU A 340 -11.89 1.94 25.95
CA LEU A 340 -10.97 3.03 26.28
C LEU A 340 -10.94 3.29 27.80
N ASN A 341 -12.10 3.35 28.43
CA ASN A 341 -12.19 3.59 29.87
C ASN A 341 -11.61 2.44 30.71
N GLU A 342 -11.76 1.19 30.27
CA GLU A 342 -11.11 0.04 30.89
C GLU A 342 -9.58 0.16 30.82
N ILE A 343 -9.04 0.45 29.63
CA ILE A 343 -7.60 0.65 29.43
C ILE A 343 -7.08 1.76 30.35
N ARG A 344 -7.78 2.90 30.41
CA ARG A 344 -7.43 4.03 31.30
C ARG A 344 -7.42 3.62 32.77
N VAL A 345 -8.42 2.87 33.21
CA VAL A 345 -8.52 2.39 34.61
C VAL A 345 -7.43 1.38 34.94
N PHE A 346 -7.05 0.51 34.01
CA PHE A 346 -5.94 -0.42 34.17
C PHE A 346 -4.61 0.32 34.37
N HIS A 347 -4.33 1.33 33.53
CA HIS A 347 -3.14 2.17 33.70
C HIS A 347 -3.19 3.00 34.99
N ALA A 348 -4.34 3.57 35.35
CA ALA A 348 -4.52 4.29 36.60
C ALA A 348 -4.21 3.39 37.81
N ALA A 349 -4.72 2.16 37.82
CA ALA A 349 -4.46 1.19 38.88
C ALA A 349 -2.96 0.91 39.07
N ALA A 350 -2.21 0.73 37.97
CA ALA A 350 -0.76 0.57 38.04
C ALA A 350 -0.05 1.78 38.67
N VAL A 351 -0.46 3.01 38.32
CA VAL A 351 0.09 4.25 38.87
C VAL A 351 -0.27 4.41 40.36
N LEU A 352 -1.49 4.05 40.77
CA LEU A 352 -1.92 4.11 42.17
C LEU A 352 -1.06 3.20 43.08
N LEU A 353 -0.50 2.10 42.56
CA LEU A 353 0.36 1.17 43.32
C LEU A 353 1.85 1.53 43.34
N THR A 354 2.27 2.39 42.43
CA THR A 354 3.69 2.71 42.22
C THR A 354 4.04 4.14 42.61
N THR A 355 3.04 4.95 42.96
CA THR A 355 3.21 6.36 43.31
C THR A 355 2.27 6.80 44.43
N ASP A 356 2.65 7.87 45.12
CA ASP A 356 1.82 8.53 46.14
C ASP A 356 0.92 9.65 45.56
N HIS A 357 0.74 9.69 44.23
CA HIS A 357 -0.08 10.72 43.59
C HIS A 357 -1.53 10.66 44.10
N SER A 358 -2.21 11.82 44.15
CA SER A 358 -3.61 11.86 44.57
C SER A 358 -4.49 11.13 43.57
N VAL A 359 -5.58 10.51 44.06
CA VAL A 359 -6.55 9.79 43.20
C VAL A 359 -7.07 10.68 42.07
N THR A 360 -7.37 11.94 42.38
CA THR A 360 -7.80 12.94 41.41
C THR A 360 -6.76 13.15 40.30
N ARG A 361 -5.49 13.33 40.67
CA ARG A 361 -4.40 13.51 39.69
C ARG A 361 -4.26 12.29 38.81
N VAL A 362 -4.24 11.09 39.39
CA VAL A 362 -4.12 9.83 38.62
C VAL A 362 -5.28 9.66 37.64
N GLY A 363 -6.50 10.05 38.02
CA GLY A 363 -7.64 10.05 37.10
C GLY A 363 -7.44 10.96 35.89
N PHE A 364 -6.96 12.20 36.11
CA PHE A 364 -6.68 13.13 35.02
C PHE A 364 -5.50 12.68 34.15
N ASP A 365 -4.40 12.22 34.76
CA ASP A 365 -3.22 11.73 34.03
C ASP A 365 -3.54 10.47 33.20
N ALA A 366 -4.53 9.68 33.61
CA ALA A 366 -5.06 8.56 32.84
C ALA A 366 -6.04 8.96 31.72
N GLY A 367 -6.30 10.26 31.50
CA GLY A 367 -7.12 10.77 30.40
C GLY A 367 -8.62 10.96 30.72
N PHE A 368 -9.03 10.89 32.00
CA PHE A 368 -10.42 11.22 32.37
C PHE A 368 -10.61 12.72 32.51
N GLN A 369 -11.68 13.25 31.90
CA GLN A 369 -12.03 14.69 31.99
C GLN A 369 -12.76 15.06 33.29
N SER A 370 -13.18 14.08 34.10
CA SER A 370 -13.92 14.28 35.34
C SER A 370 -13.52 13.24 36.38
N SER A 371 -13.30 13.71 37.61
CA SER A 371 -13.01 12.84 38.76
C SER A 371 -14.17 11.91 39.09
N GLU A 372 -15.40 12.40 38.97
CA GLU A 372 -16.63 11.62 39.20
C GLU A 372 -16.74 10.46 38.20
N THR A 373 -16.41 10.72 36.94
CA THR A 373 -16.40 9.69 35.89
C THR A 373 -15.34 8.65 36.16
N PHE A 374 -14.11 9.08 36.49
CA PHE A 374 -13.03 8.17 36.87
C PHE A 374 -13.43 7.28 38.07
N LEU A 375 -13.90 7.87 39.16
CA LEU A 375 -14.30 7.14 40.38
C LEU A 375 -15.39 6.10 40.07
N ARG A 376 -16.38 6.46 39.26
CA ARG A 376 -17.48 5.56 38.86
C ARG A 376 -16.99 4.40 38.01
N VAL A 377 -16.14 4.66 37.00
CA VAL A 377 -15.60 3.62 36.12
C VAL A 377 -14.64 2.71 36.89
N PHE A 378 -13.74 3.27 37.71
CA PHE A 378 -12.81 2.49 38.52
C PHE A 378 -13.56 1.57 39.49
N LYS A 379 -14.58 2.08 40.19
CA LYS A 379 -15.41 1.28 41.08
C LYS A 379 -16.21 0.20 40.34
N LYS A 380 -16.68 0.47 39.12
CA LYS A 380 -17.33 -0.53 38.28
C LYS A 380 -16.37 -1.67 37.93
N HIS A 381 -15.09 -1.37 37.68
CA HIS A 381 -14.11 -2.35 37.24
C HIS A 381 -13.47 -3.15 38.40
N TYR A 382 -13.07 -2.48 39.48
CA TYR A 382 -12.37 -3.10 40.63
C TYR A 382 -13.28 -3.36 41.85
N GLY A 383 -14.56 -3.02 41.78
CA GLY A 383 -15.55 -3.25 42.85
C GLY A 383 -15.44 -2.31 44.07
N CYS A 384 -14.41 -1.47 44.15
CA CYS A 384 -14.17 -0.55 45.27
C CYS A 384 -13.59 0.79 44.78
N SER A 385 -13.50 1.79 45.67
CA SER A 385 -12.92 3.09 45.30
C SER A 385 -11.41 2.99 45.07
N PRO A 386 -10.79 3.86 44.25
CA PRO A 386 -9.34 3.86 44.04
C PRO A 386 -8.51 3.92 45.33
N SER A 387 -8.93 4.71 46.32
CA SER A 387 -8.24 4.80 47.61
C SER A 387 -8.29 3.49 48.38
N ALA A 388 -9.48 2.88 48.50
CA ALA A 388 -9.65 1.60 49.17
C ALA A 388 -8.90 0.47 48.45
N TRP A 389 -8.88 0.51 47.11
CA TRP A 389 -8.12 -0.41 46.30
C TRP A 389 -6.60 -0.26 46.54
N ARG A 390 -6.08 0.98 46.56
CA ARG A 390 -4.67 1.26 46.87
C ARG A 390 -4.29 0.73 48.25
N GLU A 391 -5.08 1.01 49.28
CA GLU A 391 -4.83 0.55 50.65
C GLU A 391 -4.80 -0.98 50.73
N LYS A 392 -5.79 -1.63 50.12
CA LYS A 392 -5.90 -3.10 50.10
C LYS A 392 -4.71 -3.76 49.43
N GLU A 393 -4.33 -3.31 48.24
CA GLU A 393 -3.26 -3.93 47.45
C GLU A 393 -1.86 -3.59 47.98
N SER A 394 -1.67 -2.41 48.59
CA SER A 394 -0.42 -2.06 49.26
C SER A 394 -0.20 -2.91 50.52
N ALA A 395 -1.27 -3.26 51.24
CA ALA A 395 -1.22 -4.14 52.41
C ALA A 395 -0.92 -5.61 52.06
N HIS A 396 -1.12 -6.05 50.82
CA HIS A 396 -0.77 -7.41 50.35
C HIS A 396 0.68 -7.50 49.83
N ARG A 397 1.42 -6.39 49.74
CA ARG A 397 2.82 -6.34 49.32
C ARG A 397 3.83 -6.21 50.49
N LEU A 398 3.32 -6.06 51.71
CA LEU A 398 4.07 -6.14 52.97
C LEU A 398 3.85 -7.52 53.59
#